data_AF-A0A356K157-F1
#
_entry.id   AF-A0A356K157-F1
#
_cell.length_a   1.000
_cell.length_b   1.000
_cell.length_c   1.000
_cell.angle_alpha   90.00
_cell.angle_beta   90.00
_cell.angle_gamma   90.00
#
_symmetry.space_group_name_H-M   'P 1'
#
loop_
_entity.id
_entity.type
_entity.pdbx_description
1 polymer ?
#
loop_
_entity_poly.entity_id
_entity_poly.type
_entity_poly.pdbx_seq_one_letter_code
_entity_poly.pdbx_strand_id
1 'polypeptide(L)'
;CMNSGEISVPYANWGLASLSAGIVARVTIDDAPENIYSAPPSGATNITSCYNIGTIRGTYVGGIMGYTGTDCYISDCYNAGNLEIDELNPNKEPSLIIKADIELPICKIFNYGKKYVHDNGIKAVSGEMWTDSPTLGRKILKAIPEDKLGIKPSVPEAPVQVGEFSDVMSNDIFAHSVPWAVEKGIAKPSSKTKFSPNETCTRGQVLTYIYRWNGSPKSSIKNPFKDVKPSDSFYNAALWAYEKGLFKGSTLNGNSPCTRGDAIEFLWKYTNSYPMNPADNFTDVPRTSKYHSAVSWAYWMRIATGITPTMFEPDSACTKAQIVTFIYNLEHSHFMDWLKMALEQSEQ
;
A
#
# COMPACT_ATOMS: atom_id res chain seq x y z
N CYS A 1 14.47 -26.40 -11.05
CA CYS A 1 15.65 -25.49 -10.99
C CYS A 1 15.84 -24.98 -9.57
N MET A 2 17.06 -24.77 -9.08
CA MET A 2 17.26 -24.26 -7.71
C MET A 2 18.36 -23.20 -7.67
N ASN A 3 18.08 -22.09 -6.99
CA ASN A 3 19.10 -21.15 -6.55
C ASN A 3 19.18 -21.15 -5.02
N SER A 4 20.39 -21.33 -4.51
CA SER A 4 20.69 -21.26 -3.07
C SER A 4 21.85 -20.32 -2.75
N GLY A 5 22.44 -19.70 -3.78
CA GLY A 5 23.57 -18.81 -3.65
C GLY A 5 23.17 -17.34 -3.82
N GLU A 6 24.18 -16.48 -3.93
CA GLU A 6 23.98 -15.06 -4.22
C GLU A 6 24.10 -14.80 -5.72
N ILE A 7 23.15 -14.06 -6.28
CA ILE A 7 23.19 -13.54 -7.66
C ILE A 7 23.11 -12.02 -7.58
N SER A 8 24.19 -11.36 -7.98
CA SER A 8 24.35 -9.92 -7.84
C SER A 8 24.74 -9.29 -9.18
N VAL A 9 23.95 -8.35 -9.70
CA VAL A 9 24.28 -7.54 -10.88
C VAL A 9 24.48 -6.08 -10.44
N PRO A 10 25.72 -5.66 -10.14
CA PRO A 10 26.01 -4.30 -9.70
C PRO A 10 26.15 -3.33 -10.89
N TYR A 11 25.82 -2.06 -10.66
CA TYR A 11 26.14 -0.92 -11.55
C TYR A 11 25.58 -0.95 -12.99
N ALA A 12 24.45 -1.61 -13.21
CA ALA A 12 23.78 -1.58 -14.51
C ALA A 12 22.75 -0.44 -14.58
N ASN A 13 22.73 0.29 -15.70
CA ASN A 13 22.06 1.59 -15.82
C ASN A 13 20.83 1.59 -16.75
N TRP A 14 20.46 0.47 -17.39
CA TRP A 14 19.30 0.44 -18.28
C TRP A 14 18.70 -0.94 -18.57
N GLY A 15 17.38 -1.07 -18.36
CA GLY A 15 16.55 -2.13 -18.95
C GLY A 15 16.96 -3.56 -18.57
N LEU A 16 16.93 -4.48 -19.54
CA LEU A 16 17.23 -5.90 -19.33
C LEU A 16 18.68 -6.18 -18.93
N ALA A 17 19.60 -5.23 -19.11
CA ALA A 17 21.00 -5.37 -18.75
C ALA A 17 21.24 -5.28 -17.23
N SER A 18 20.25 -4.79 -16.48
CA SER A 18 20.30 -4.59 -15.03
C SER A 18 19.46 -5.58 -14.22
N LEU A 19 18.98 -6.63 -14.90
CA LEU A 19 18.13 -7.67 -14.32
C LEU A 19 18.96 -8.73 -13.59
N SER A 20 18.64 -8.93 -12.32
CA SER A 20 19.10 -10.05 -11.50
C SER A 20 17.94 -11.01 -11.26
N ALA A 21 18.07 -12.27 -11.69
CA ALA A 21 16.99 -13.25 -11.56
C ALA A 21 17.46 -14.55 -10.89
N GLY A 22 16.65 -15.08 -9.98
CA GLY A 22 16.98 -16.27 -9.21
C GLY A 22 16.94 -17.58 -10.00
N ILE A 23 16.01 -17.76 -10.94
CA ILE A 23 15.89 -19.02 -11.69
C ILE A 23 15.99 -18.82 -13.20
N VAL A 24 15.20 -17.91 -13.77
CA VAL A 24 15.26 -17.56 -15.19
C VAL A 24 15.38 -16.05 -15.35
N ALA A 25 16.50 -15.60 -15.91
CA ALA A 25 16.66 -14.20 -16.28
C ALA A 25 15.71 -13.81 -17.41
N ARG A 26 15.78 -14.47 -18.56
CA ARG A 26 15.08 -14.04 -19.76
C ARG A 26 14.48 -15.22 -20.53
N VAL A 27 13.22 -15.08 -20.94
CA VAL A 27 12.57 -15.94 -21.94
C VAL A 27 12.26 -15.09 -23.18
N THR A 28 12.98 -15.33 -24.27
CA THR A 28 12.81 -14.60 -25.54
C THR A 28 13.05 -15.48 -26.75
N ILE A 29 12.66 -14.95 -27.91
CA ILE A 29 13.13 -15.42 -29.21
C ILE A 29 14.08 -14.34 -29.73
N ASP A 30 15.32 -14.74 -30.02
CA ASP A 30 16.28 -13.86 -30.68
C ASP A 30 15.78 -13.55 -32.11
N ASP A 31 15.83 -12.28 -32.50
CA ASP A 31 15.45 -11.76 -33.82
C ASP A 31 13.94 -11.81 -34.22
N ALA A 32 13.02 -11.98 -33.26
CA ALA A 32 11.58 -11.84 -33.54
C ALA A 32 11.13 -10.35 -33.54
N PRO A 33 10.52 -9.83 -34.62
CA PRO A 33 10.05 -8.44 -34.66
C PRO A 33 8.82 -8.19 -33.77
N GLU A 34 8.11 -9.25 -33.35
CA GLU A 34 6.92 -9.20 -32.51
C GLU A 34 6.97 -10.31 -31.44
N ASN A 35 6.51 -9.99 -30.23
CA ASN A 35 6.37 -10.92 -29.11
C ASN A 35 5.33 -12.02 -29.44
N ILE A 36 5.56 -13.26 -28.99
CA ILE A 36 4.60 -14.36 -29.20
C ILE A 36 3.62 -14.44 -28.04
N TYR A 37 2.34 -14.24 -28.34
CA TYR A 37 1.23 -14.34 -27.39
C TYR A 37 0.22 -15.40 -27.83
N SER A 38 -0.54 -15.94 -26.89
CA SER A 38 -1.55 -16.98 -27.10
C SER A 38 -1.01 -18.34 -27.59
N ALA A 39 0.23 -18.68 -27.26
CA ALA A 39 0.78 -20.00 -27.47
C ALA A 39 0.13 -21.01 -26.51
N PRO A 40 -0.30 -22.19 -27.00
CA PRO A 40 -0.75 -23.27 -26.12
C PRO A 40 0.42 -23.71 -25.22
N PRO A 41 0.16 -24.33 -24.04
CA PRO A 41 1.23 -24.80 -23.15
C PRO A 41 2.29 -25.68 -23.83
N SER A 42 1.90 -26.44 -24.86
CA SER A 42 2.81 -27.28 -25.64
C SER A 42 3.75 -26.50 -26.59
N GLY A 43 3.44 -25.24 -26.89
CA GLY A 43 4.20 -24.36 -27.78
C GLY A 43 4.87 -23.19 -27.05
N ALA A 44 4.82 -23.17 -25.72
CA ALA A 44 5.36 -22.12 -24.88
C ALA A 44 6.48 -22.64 -23.97
N THR A 45 7.26 -21.71 -23.43
CA THR A 45 8.28 -22.06 -22.42
C THR A 45 7.58 -22.45 -21.12
N ASN A 46 7.93 -23.60 -20.56
CA ASN A 46 7.40 -24.06 -19.27
C ASN A 46 8.53 -24.06 -18.23
N ILE A 47 8.37 -23.32 -17.15
CA ILE A 47 9.28 -23.32 -16.01
C ILE A 47 8.56 -24.01 -14.87
N THR A 48 9.05 -25.17 -14.48
CA THR A 48 8.40 -25.98 -13.46
C THR A 48 9.38 -26.46 -12.40
N SER A 49 8.85 -26.77 -11.21
CA SER A 49 9.62 -27.38 -10.11
C SER A 49 10.87 -26.57 -9.75
N CYS A 50 10.69 -25.33 -9.30
CA CYS A 50 11.80 -24.43 -9.03
C CYS A 50 11.80 -23.72 -7.67
N TYR A 51 12.99 -23.45 -7.13
CA TYR A 51 13.15 -22.93 -5.78
C TYR A 51 14.29 -21.91 -5.73
N ASN A 52 13.98 -20.66 -5.43
CA ASN A 52 14.98 -19.69 -5.00
C ASN A 52 14.97 -19.60 -3.47
N ILE A 53 16.06 -19.97 -2.83
CA ILE A 53 16.30 -19.78 -1.39
C ILE A 53 17.55 -18.90 -1.14
N GLY A 54 18.20 -18.47 -2.22
CA GLY A 54 19.38 -17.63 -2.23
C GLY A 54 19.07 -16.13 -2.16
N THR A 55 20.09 -15.30 -2.31
CA THR A 55 19.93 -13.82 -2.30
C THR A 55 20.11 -13.27 -3.70
N ILE A 56 19.20 -12.39 -4.14
CA ILE A 56 19.28 -11.71 -5.43
C ILE A 56 19.45 -10.21 -5.20
N ARG A 57 20.50 -9.61 -5.74
CA ARG A 57 20.83 -8.18 -5.58
C ARG A 57 20.97 -7.48 -6.92
N GLY A 58 20.33 -6.34 -7.11
CA GLY A 58 20.48 -5.56 -8.33
C GLY A 58 19.54 -4.35 -8.39
N THR A 59 19.53 -3.66 -9.53
CA THR A 59 18.60 -2.53 -9.75
C THR A 59 17.20 -3.01 -10.16
N TYR A 60 17.13 -4.17 -10.82
CA TYR A 60 15.91 -4.90 -11.19
C TYR A 60 16.05 -6.34 -10.69
N VAL A 61 15.12 -6.80 -9.85
CA VAL A 61 15.28 -8.02 -9.06
C VAL A 61 14.07 -8.94 -9.20
N GLY A 62 14.29 -10.10 -9.82
CA GLY A 62 13.35 -11.20 -10.01
C GLY A 62 13.68 -12.44 -9.16
N GLY A 63 12.80 -12.90 -8.27
CA GLY A 63 13.06 -14.08 -7.43
C GLY A 63 13.05 -15.41 -8.18
N ILE A 64 12.13 -15.57 -9.12
CA ILE A 64 11.95 -16.74 -9.99
C ILE A 64 12.21 -16.36 -11.44
N MET A 65 11.55 -15.33 -11.93
CA MET A 65 11.65 -14.90 -13.32
C MET A 65 11.91 -13.41 -13.41
N GLY A 66 12.75 -13.00 -14.35
CA GLY A 66 13.10 -11.61 -14.60
C GLY A 66 12.40 -10.94 -15.80
N TYR A 67 12.35 -11.58 -16.97
CA TYR A 67 11.68 -11.05 -18.17
C TYR A 67 11.14 -12.17 -19.05
N THR A 68 9.97 -11.95 -19.64
CA THR A 68 9.46 -12.78 -20.74
C THR A 68 8.91 -11.93 -21.89
N GLY A 69 9.34 -12.22 -23.11
CA GLY A 69 8.83 -11.63 -24.36
C GLY A 69 7.91 -12.59 -25.13
N THR A 70 7.66 -13.77 -24.58
CA THR A 70 6.72 -14.78 -25.11
C THR A 70 5.82 -15.29 -24.00
N ASP A 71 4.79 -16.05 -24.34
CA ASP A 71 4.06 -16.82 -23.34
C ASP A 71 5.00 -17.77 -22.58
N CYS A 72 4.91 -17.73 -21.25
CA CYS A 72 5.62 -18.63 -20.37
C CYS A 72 4.68 -19.12 -19.27
N TYR A 73 4.69 -20.43 -19.05
CA TYR A 73 3.90 -21.09 -18.02
C TYR A 73 4.81 -21.46 -16.85
N ILE A 74 4.49 -20.92 -15.68
CA ILE A 74 5.24 -21.19 -14.45
C ILE A 74 4.36 -22.06 -13.55
N SER A 75 4.88 -23.21 -13.10
CA SER A 75 4.20 -24.06 -12.11
C SER A 75 5.19 -24.56 -11.06
N ASP A 76 4.71 -24.81 -9.84
CA ASP A 76 5.53 -25.46 -8.79
C ASP A 76 6.87 -24.73 -8.54
N CYS A 77 6.83 -23.40 -8.55
CA CYS A 77 7.99 -22.54 -8.39
C CYS A 77 7.84 -21.62 -7.19
N TYR A 78 8.90 -21.48 -6.39
CA TYR A 78 8.84 -20.88 -5.05
C TYR A 78 10.05 -20.01 -4.77
N ASN A 79 9.82 -18.74 -4.40
CA ASN A 79 10.87 -17.90 -3.84
C ASN A 79 10.71 -17.82 -2.33
N ALA A 80 11.69 -18.34 -1.59
CA ALA A 80 11.87 -18.18 -0.15
C ALA A 80 13.20 -17.50 0.19
N GLY A 81 13.91 -17.00 -0.83
CA GLY A 81 15.16 -16.28 -0.72
C GLY A 81 14.99 -14.76 -0.61
N ASN A 82 16.08 -14.04 -0.40
CA ASN A 82 16.06 -12.59 -0.26
C ASN A 82 16.17 -11.89 -1.60
N LEU A 83 15.36 -10.85 -1.80
CA LEU A 83 15.49 -9.93 -2.92
C LEU A 83 15.97 -8.58 -2.36
N GLU A 84 16.96 -7.96 -2.96
CA GLU A 84 17.61 -6.77 -2.44
C GLU A 84 17.91 -5.77 -3.56
N ILE A 85 17.50 -4.53 -3.38
CA ILE A 85 17.81 -3.48 -4.34
C ILE A 85 19.23 -2.97 -4.08
N ASP A 86 19.99 -2.77 -5.15
CA ASP A 86 21.28 -2.09 -5.09
C ASP A 86 21.08 -0.59 -4.83
N GLU A 87 21.01 -0.23 -3.55
CA GLU A 87 20.85 1.15 -3.11
C GLU A 87 22.07 2.03 -3.44
N LEU A 88 23.23 1.43 -3.73
CA LEU A 88 24.47 2.15 -4.00
C LEU A 88 24.66 2.46 -5.49
N ASN A 89 23.76 2.01 -6.38
CA ASN A 89 23.83 2.33 -7.81
C ASN A 89 23.57 3.84 -8.04
N PRO A 90 24.58 4.62 -8.48
CA PRO A 90 24.43 6.07 -8.69
C PRO A 90 23.58 6.39 -9.92
N ASN A 91 23.32 5.41 -10.79
CA ASN A 91 22.55 5.55 -12.03
C ASN A 91 21.12 4.99 -11.91
N LYS A 92 20.65 4.67 -10.69
CA LYS A 92 19.30 4.12 -10.48
C LYS A 92 18.25 5.19 -10.78
N GLU A 93 17.36 4.92 -11.74
CA GLU A 93 16.19 5.76 -11.96
C GLU A 93 15.08 5.36 -10.96
N PRO A 94 14.62 6.26 -10.06
CA PRO A 94 13.63 5.92 -9.03
C PRO A 94 12.31 5.37 -9.58
N SER A 95 11.94 5.77 -10.80
CA SER A 95 10.76 5.29 -11.52
C SER A 95 10.86 3.86 -12.04
N LEU A 96 12.05 3.24 -11.97
CA LEU A 96 12.35 1.95 -12.60
C LEU A 96 12.90 0.89 -11.64
N ILE A 97 12.81 1.10 -10.33
CA ILE A 97 13.23 0.08 -9.34
C ILE A 97 12.12 -0.98 -9.21
N ILE A 98 12.42 -2.22 -9.60
CA ILE A 98 11.47 -3.35 -9.51
C ILE A 98 12.05 -4.47 -8.65
N LYS A 99 11.22 -4.97 -7.73
CA LYS A 99 11.50 -6.10 -6.84
C LYS A 99 10.30 -7.02 -6.84
N ALA A 100 10.39 -8.16 -7.51
CA ALA A 100 9.28 -9.10 -7.66
C ALA A 100 9.74 -10.56 -7.69
N ASP A 101 8.87 -11.52 -7.35
CA ASP A 101 9.17 -12.94 -7.60
C ASP A 101 9.15 -13.26 -9.09
N ILE A 102 8.24 -12.61 -9.83
CA ILE A 102 8.16 -12.67 -11.28
C ILE A 102 8.14 -11.24 -11.77
N GLU A 103 9.21 -10.83 -12.43
CA GLU A 103 9.35 -9.52 -13.04
C GLU A 103 8.90 -9.57 -14.52
N LEU A 104 8.18 -8.53 -14.94
CA LEU A 104 7.68 -8.35 -16.32
C LEU A 104 8.01 -6.93 -16.81
N PRO A 105 9.18 -6.72 -17.44
CA PRO A 105 9.51 -5.41 -18.00
C PRO A 105 8.91 -5.19 -19.40
N ILE A 106 8.10 -4.14 -19.52
CA ILE A 106 7.96 -3.28 -20.72
C ILE A 106 7.22 -3.88 -21.91
N CYS A 107 5.89 -3.86 -21.86
CA CYS A 107 5.09 -3.62 -23.06
C CYS A 107 5.02 -2.10 -23.28
N LYS A 108 5.35 -1.62 -24.48
CA LYS A 108 5.14 -0.22 -24.92
C LYS A 108 3.76 0.24 -24.43
N ILE A 109 3.67 1.43 -23.80
CA ILE A 109 2.52 2.04 -23.09
C ILE A 109 2.79 2.07 -21.56
N PHE A 110 3.57 3.02 -21.08
CA PHE A 110 2.99 4.23 -20.48
C PHE A 110 1.51 4.44 -20.85
N ASN A 111 0.58 3.90 -20.08
CA ASN A 111 -0.72 4.52 -19.80
C ASN A 111 -1.36 3.89 -18.56
N TYR A 112 -1.58 4.76 -17.56
CA TYR A 112 -2.50 4.66 -16.44
C TYR A 112 -2.35 3.48 -15.46
N GLY A 113 -1.67 3.78 -14.35
CA GLY A 113 -2.07 3.39 -12.99
C GLY A 113 -2.28 1.91 -12.70
N LYS A 114 -1.30 1.28 -12.05
CA LYS A 114 -1.50 0.24 -11.02
C LYS A 114 -0.17 -0.09 -10.34
N LYS A 115 -0.16 0.12 -9.02
CA LYS A 115 0.94 -0.09 -8.06
C LYS A 115 0.96 -1.57 -7.67
N TYR A 116 2.09 -2.27 -7.89
CA TYR A 116 2.33 -3.61 -7.34
C TYR A 116 2.68 -3.50 -5.86
N VAL A 117 2.15 -4.41 -5.03
CA VAL A 117 2.49 -4.58 -3.63
C VAL A 117 2.69 -6.06 -3.40
N HIS A 118 3.85 -6.42 -2.85
CA HIS A 118 4.07 -7.71 -2.18
C HIS A 118 3.35 -7.70 -0.84
N ASP A 119 2.55 -8.73 -0.57
CA ASP A 119 2.60 -9.43 0.73
C ASP A 119 2.11 -10.88 0.55
N ASN A 120 2.63 -11.77 1.39
CA ASN A 120 2.58 -13.23 1.29
C ASN A 120 1.16 -13.83 1.41
N GLY A 121 0.45 -13.82 0.29
CA GLY A 121 -0.70 -14.68 0.01
C GLY A 121 -0.98 -14.81 -1.50
N ILE A 122 0.07 -14.66 -2.31
CA ILE A 122 0.18 -14.79 -3.77
C ILE A 122 -0.89 -14.04 -4.59
N LYS A 123 -0.51 -12.86 -5.10
CA LYS A 123 -1.07 -12.29 -6.33
C LYS A 123 0.02 -11.67 -7.19
N ALA A 124 0.29 -12.28 -8.32
CA ALA A 124 0.85 -11.61 -9.49
C ALA A 124 0.24 -12.24 -10.75
N VAL A 125 -0.45 -11.43 -11.58
CA VAL A 125 -0.15 -11.27 -13.01
C VAL A 125 -0.79 -9.97 -13.54
N SER A 126 -0.10 -9.30 -14.48
CA SER A 126 -0.60 -8.15 -15.25
C SER A 126 -0.87 -8.48 -16.71
N GLY A 127 -1.74 -7.67 -17.35
CA GLY A 127 -2.10 -7.71 -18.78
C GLY A 127 -3.55 -8.17 -18.99
N GLU A 128 -4.31 -7.53 -19.88
CA GLU A 128 -5.79 -7.47 -19.89
C GLU A 128 -6.58 -8.76 -20.23
N MET A 129 -6.05 -9.97 -20.03
CA MET A 129 -6.80 -11.22 -20.32
C MET A 129 -6.75 -12.28 -19.21
N TRP A 130 -6.30 -11.96 -18.01
CA TRP A 130 -6.14 -12.95 -16.94
C TRP A 130 -7.30 -13.01 -15.93
N THR A 131 -8.16 -12.00 -15.83
CA THR A 131 -9.10 -11.86 -14.72
C THR A 131 -10.32 -12.79 -14.76
N ASP A 132 -10.62 -13.45 -15.89
CA ASP A 132 -11.86 -14.23 -16.04
C ASP A 132 -11.69 -15.58 -16.75
N SER A 133 -10.51 -16.23 -16.69
CA SER A 133 -10.35 -17.59 -17.24
C SER A 133 -10.74 -18.68 -16.22
N PRO A 134 -11.91 -19.35 -16.36
CA PRO A 134 -12.34 -20.42 -15.45
C PRO A 134 -11.48 -21.69 -15.54
N THR A 135 -10.57 -21.76 -16.53
CA THR A 135 -9.74 -22.93 -16.83
C THR A 135 -8.35 -22.90 -16.19
N LEU A 136 -7.79 -21.74 -15.82
CA LEU A 136 -6.45 -21.66 -15.21
C LEU A 136 -6.47 -21.44 -13.69
N GLY A 137 -7.46 -20.73 -13.14
CA GLY A 137 -7.55 -20.43 -11.70
C GLY A 137 -7.80 -21.62 -10.77
N ARG A 138 -8.09 -22.82 -11.30
CA ARG A 138 -8.29 -24.05 -10.47
C ARG A 138 -7.12 -25.02 -10.46
N LYS A 139 -6.06 -24.80 -11.25
CA LYS A 139 -4.92 -25.73 -11.30
C LYS A 139 -3.69 -25.28 -10.51
N ILE A 140 -3.67 -24.04 -10.03
CA ILE A 140 -2.81 -23.69 -8.89
C ILE A 140 -3.56 -24.21 -7.67
N LEU A 141 -3.02 -25.25 -7.04
CA LEU A 141 -3.34 -25.82 -5.71
C LEU A 141 -3.22 -27.35 -5.77
N LYS A 142 -1.98 -27.83 -5.81
CA LYS A 142 -1.51 -28.74 -4.77
C LYS A 142 -0.03 -28.46 -4.60
N ALA A 143 0.26 -27.65 -3.59
CA ALA A 143 1.56 -27.69 -2.94
C ALA A 143 1.98 -29.16 -2.82
N ILE A 144 3.25 -29.46 -3.08
CA ILE A 144 3.85 -30.61 -2.41
C ILE A 144 3.57 -30.34 -0.93
N PRO A 145 2.80 -31.19 -0.23
CA PRO A 145 2.53 -30.92 1.16
C PRO A 145 3.88 -30.83 1.89
N GLU A 146 4.02 -29.81 2.73
CA GLU A 146 5.28 -29.42 3.38
C GLU A 146 5.92 -30.61 4.13
N ASP A 147 5.09 -31.60 4.50
CA ASP A 147 5.45 -32.89 5.08
C ASP A 147 6.41 -33.74 4.21
N LYS A 148 6.37 -33.62 2.88
CA LYS A 148 7.28 -34.32 1.96
C LYS A 148 8.63 -33.62 1.79
N LEU A 149 8.75 -32.36 2.19
CA LEU A 149 10.01 -31.61 2.21
C LEU A 149 10.78 -31.76 3.53
N GLY A 150 10.19 -32.43 4.53
CA GLY A 150 10.77 -32.52 5.88
C GLY A 150 10.81 -31.17 6.62
N ILE A 151 10.29 -30.11 6.00
CA ILE A 151 10.11 -28.79 6.59
C ILE A 151 8.77 -28.84 7.31
N LYS A 152 8.80 -28.95 8.64
CA LYS A 152 7.59 -28.72 9.41
C LYS A 152 7.17 -27.26 9.16
N PRO A 153 5.95 -26.96 8.70
CA PRO A 153 5.47 -25.60 8.72
C PRO A 153 5.68 -25.05 10.12
N SER A 154 6.29 -23.87 10.22
CA SER A 154 6.31 -23.14 11.47
C SER A 154 4.86 -23.04 11.93
N VAL A 155 4.57 -23.57 13.12
CA VAL A 155 3.26 -23.39 13.75
C VAL A 155 2.96 -21.89 13.67
N PRO A 156 1.78 -21.47 13.16
CA PRO A 156 1.42 -20.05 13.11
C PRO A 156 1.71 -19.46 14.49
N GLU A 157 2.65 -18.52 14.55
CA GLU A 157 3.07 -17.94 15.81
C GLU A 157 1.84 -17.30 16.44
N ALA A 158 1.52 -17.69 17.68
CA ALA A 158 0.36 -17.16 18.37
C ALA A 158 0.47 -15.63 18.39
N PRO A 159 -0.60 -14.88 18.08
CA PRO A 159 -0.53 -13.43 18.10
C PRO A 159 0.03 -12.94 19.42
N VAL A 160 1.06 -12.10 19.35
CA VAL A 160 1.72 -11.53 20.52
C VAL A 160 1.27 -10.09 20.72
N GLN A 161 1.32 -9.64 21.96
CA GLN A 161 1.04 -8.25 22.30
C GLN A 161 2.06 -7.32 21.62
N VAL A 162 1.58 -6.22 21.03
CA VAL A 162 2.46 -5.22 20.41
C VAL A 162 2.66 -4.03 21.34
N GLY A 163 3.92 -3.75 21.67
CA GLY A 163 4.28 -2.73 22.65
C GLY A 163 3.65 -3.00 24.02
N GLU A 164 3.23 -1.95 24.70
CA GLU A 164 2.69 -2.02 26.06
C GLU A 164 1.17 -2.28 26.12
N PHE A 165 0.50 -2.47 24.98
CA PHE A 165 -0.97 -2.50 24.89
C PHE A 165 -1.54 -3.92 24.79
N SER A 166 -2.22 -4.36 25.86
CA SER A 166 -2.92 -5.65 25.92
C SER A 166 -4.06 -5.83 24.92
N ASP A 167 -4.54 -4.75 24.31
CA ASP A 167 -5.63 -4.71 23.34
C ASP A 167 -5.14 -4.42 21.91
N VAL A 168 -3.86 -4.68 21.62
CA VAL A 168 -3.24 -4.58 20.30
C VAL A 168 -2.35 -5.80 20.07
N MET A 169 -2.72 -6.63 19.10
CA MET A 169 -2.05 -7.90 18.78
C MET A 169 -1.27 -7.80 17.47
N SER A 170 -0.24 -8.64 17.30
CA SER A 170 0.65 -8.62 16.13
C SER A 170 -0.04 -8.90 14.79
N ASN A 171 -1.23 -9.48 14.82
CA ASN A 171 -2.05 -9.75 13.65
C ASN A 171 -3.16 -8.72 13.40
N ASP A 172 -3.27 -7.67 14.22
CA ASP A 172 -4.20 -6.58 13.98
C ASP A 172 -3.73 -5.70 12.82
N ILE A 173 -4.67 -5.20 12.00
CA ILE A 173 -4.37 -4.27 10.89
C ILE A 173 -3.71 -2.95 11.35
N PHE A 174 -3.76 -2.67 12.65
CA PHE A 174 -3.25 -1.46 13.29
C PHE A 174 -2.06 -1.75 14.22
N ALA A 175 -1.49 -2.96 14.16
CA ALA A 175 -0.34 -3.40 14.97
C ALA A 175 0.84 -2.41 14.88
N HIS A 176 1.12 -1.87 13.70
CA HIS A 176 2.20 -0.89 13.50
C HIS A 176 1.77 0.56 13.78
N SER A 177 0.55 0.93 13.40
CA SER A 177 0.09 2.32 13.43
C SER A 177 -0.17 2.83 14.85
N VAL A 178 -0.65 1.96 15.75
CA VAL A 178 -0.92 2.33 17.15
C VAL A 178 0.34 2.70 17.94
N PRO A 179 1.37 1.83 18.05
CA PRO A 179 2.58 2.19 18.79
C PRO A 179 3.26 3.42 18.21
N TRP A 180 3.34 3.53 16.87
CA TRP A 180 3.87 4.71 16.19
C TRP A 180 3.11 5.99 16.57
N ALA A 181 1.77 5.97 16.52
CA ALA A 181 0.96 7.15 16.82
C ALA A 181 1.09 7.59 18.27
N VAL A 182 1.31 6.65 19.21
CA VAL A 182 1.56 6.96 20.62
C VAL A 182 2.97 7.54 20.80
N GLU A 183 3.98 6.92 20.21
CA GLU A 183 5.38 7.37 20.27
C GLU A 183 5.53 8.80 19.72
N LYS A 184 4.88 9.09 18.59
CA LYS A 184 4.87 10.44 17.98
C LYS A 184 3.95 11.42 18.69
N GLY A 185 3.23 11.00 19.74
CA GLY A 185 2.29 11.84 20.48
C GLY A 185 1.05 12.27 19.69
N ILE A 186 0.74 11.60 18.58
CA ILE A 186 -0.43 11.84 17.73
C ILE A 186 -1.70 11.45 18.48
N ALA A 187 -1.74 10.21 18.97
CA ALA A 187 -2.83 9.66 19.76
C ALA A 187 -2.38 9.38 21.20
N LYS A 188 -3.28 9.56 22.15
CA LYS A 188 -3.05 9.21 23.55
C LYS A 188 -3.72 7.86 23.86
N PRO A 189 -3.03 6.91 24.50
CA PRO A 189 -3.67 5.68 24.92
C PRO A 189 -4.71 5.96 26.03
N SER A 190 -5.69 5.07 26.18
CA SER A 190 -6.76 5.23 27.17
C SER A 190 -6.30 4.86 28.58
N SER A 191 -5.23 4.06 28.71
CA SER A 191 -4.51 3.83 29.97
C SER A 191 -3.06 3.41 29.68
N LYS A 192 -2.28 3.10 30.73
CA LYS A 192 -0.89 2.61 30.57
C LYS A 192 -0.81 1.32 29.75
N THR A 193 -1.84 0.46 29.80
CA THR A 193 -1.83 -0.88 29.17
C THR A 193 -2.93 -1.11 28.14
N LYS A 194 -3.70 -0.06 27.80
CA LYS A 194 -4.79 -0.14 26.82
C LYS A 194 -4.82 1.07 25.90
N PHE A 195 -4.90 0.82 24.60
CA PHE A 195 -5.10 1.85 23.60
C PHE A 195 -6.58 2.16 23.33
N SER A 196 -7.45 1.15 23.45
CA SER A 196 -8.87 1.16 23.07
C SER A 196 -9.09 1.40 21.57
N PRO A 197 -8.60 0.49 20.69
CA PRO A 197 -8.58 0.69 19.23
C PRO A 197 -9.97 0.87 18.61
N ASN A 198 -11.00 0.24 19.19
CA ASN A 198 -12.37 0.24 18.69
C ASN A 198 -13.22 1.40 19.22
N GLU A 199 -12.66 2.28 20.06
CA GLU A 199 -13.38 3.46 20.55
C GLU A 199 -13.66 4.43 19.40
N THR A 200 -14.90 4.90 19.29
CA THR A 200 -15.30 5.90 18.28
C THR A 200 -14.61 7.23 18.55
N CYS A 201 -14.04 7.83 17.51
CA CYS A 201 -13.50 9.19 17.58
C CYS A 201 -14.55 10.24 17.24
N THR A 202 -14.52 11.38 17.95
CA THR A 202 -15.28 12.58 17.58
C THR A 202 -14.59 13.35 16.46
N ARG A 203 -15.30 14.22 15.73
CA ARG A 203 -14.68 15.07 14.68
C ARG A 203 -13.54 15.92 15.24
N GLY A 204 -13.72 16.48 16.43
CA GLY A 204 -12.68 17.24 17.12
C GLY A 204 -11.44 16.40 17.44
N GLN A 205 -11.61 15.14 17.85
CA GLN A 205 -10.50 14.22 18.09
C GLN A 205 -9.74 13.88 16.79
N VAL A 206 -10.45 13.61 15.68
CA VAL A 206 -9.81 13.34 14.39
C VAL A 206 -8.97 14.52 13.92
N LEU A 207 -9.52 15.74 13.96
CA LEU A 207 -8.76 16.95 13.63
C LEU A 207 -7.58 17.17 14.59
N THR A 208 -7.73 16.81 15.86
CA THR A 208 -6.63 16.86 16.84
C THR A 208 -5.49 15.90 16.49
N TYR A 209 -5.79 14.71 15.97
CA TYR A 209 -4.75 13.76 15.55
C TYR A 209 -3.98 14.30 14.34
N ILE A 210 -4.69 14.80 13.33
CA ILE A 210 -4.06 15.42 12.15
C ILE A 210 -3.22 16.65 12.56
N TYR A 211 -3.73 17.47 13.46
CA TYR A 211 -3.04 18.64 14.02
C TYR A 211 -1.74 18.27 14.75
N ARG A 212 -1.77 17.24 15.61
CA ARG A 212 -0.60 16.76 16.34
C ARG A 212 0.43 16.10 15.45
N TRP A 213 -0.02 15.33 14.45
CA TRP A 213 0.84 14.79 13.41
C TRP A 213 1.63 15.91 12.69
N ASN A 214 1.04 17.09 12.54
CA ASN A 214 1.68 18.28 11.97
C ASN A 214 2.53 19.10 12.96
N GLY A 215 2.80 18.59 14.16
CA GLY A 215 3.59 19.29 15.17
C GLY A 215 2.82 20.37 15.94
N SER A 216 1.48 20.37 15.88
CA SER A 216 0.62 21.32 16.60
C SER A 216 0.94 22.80 16.33
N PRO A 217 0.97 23.25 15.06
CA PRO A 217 1.29 24.63 14.72
C PRO A 217 0.31 25.64 15.36
N LYS A 218 0.78 26.86 15.65
CA LYS A 218 -0.11 27.90 16.15
C LYS A 218 -1.01 28.42 15.03
N SER A 219 -2.29 28.61 15.33
CA SER A 219 -3.23 29.34 14.47
C SER A 219 -3.61 30.65 15.16
N SER A 220 -3.66 31.73 14.38
CA SER A 220 -3.95 33.09 14.87
C SER A 220 -5.29 33.63 14.37
N ILE A 221 -6.10 32.79 13.71
CA ILE A 221 -7.39 33.21 13.19
C ILE A 221 -8.38 33.47 14.34
N LYS A 222 -9.32 34.39 14.10
CA LYS A 222 -10.49 34.51 14.97
C LYS A 222 -11.33 33.24 14.85
N ASN A 223 -11.84 32.72 15.98
CA ASN A 223 -12.69 31.53 16.01
C ASN A 223 -13.88 31.68 15.03
N PRO A 224 -13.95 30.85 13.96
CA PRO A 224 -15.00 30.94 12.95
C PRO A 224 -16.25 30.13 13.34
N PHE A 225 -16.19 29.32 14.40
CA PHE A 225 -17.24 28.39 14.79
C PHE A 225 -18.13 28.95 15.89
N LYS A 226 -19.43 28.65 15.79
CA LYS A 226 -20.44 29.00 16.80
C LYS A 226 -20.47 28.03 17.98
N ASP A 227 -20.07 26.79 17.73
CA ASP A 227 -20.21 25.66 18.66
C ASP A 227 -18.87 25.15 19.23
N VAL A 228 -17.75 25.80 18.89
CA VAL A 228 -16.42 25.48 19.43
C VAL A 228 -16.00 26.58 20.41
N LYS A 229 -15.69 26.20 21.65
CA LYS A 229 -15.34 27.09 22.76
C LYS A 229 -13.84 26.97 23.10
N PRO A 230 -13.19 28.02 23.62
CA PRO A 230 -11.79 27.95 24.05
C PRO A 230 -11.46 26.85 25.06
N SER A 231 -12.46 26.36 25.81
CA SER A 231 -12.34 25.25 26.76
C SER A 231 -12.33 23.87 26.10
N ASP A 232 -12.72 23.75 24.83
CA ASP A 232 -12.77 22.46 24.15
C ASP A 232 -11.36 21.93 23.87
N SER A 233 -11.13 20.65 24.16
CA SER A 233 -9.81 20.01 23.99
C SER A 233 -9.28 20.05 22.55
N PHE A 234 -10.18 20.23 21.57
CA PHE A 234 -9.88 20.34 20.15
C PHE A 234 -9.90 21.78 19.61
N TYR A 235 -10.05 22.80 20.45
CA TYR A 235 -10.18 24.21 20.03
C TYR A 235 -9.07 24.64 19.04
N ASN A 236 -7.81 24.47 19.43
CA ASN A 236 -6.67 24.87 18.58
C ASN A 236 -6.62 24.07 17.26
N ALA A 237 -6.91 22.77 17.34
CA ALA A 237 -6.96 21.90 16.16
C ALA A 237 -8.07 22.32 15.18
N ALA A 238 -9.23 22.73 15.70
CA ALA A 238 -10.35 23.21 14.89
C ALA A 238 -10.01 24.51 14.15
N LEU A 239 -9.40 25.49 14.83
CA LEU A 239 -8.96 26.74 14.22
C LEU A 239 -7.93 26.49 13.12
N TRP A 240 -6.90 25.68 13.41
CA TRP A 240 -5.89 25.30 12.43
C TRP A 240 -6.49 24.55 11.24
N ALA A 241 -7.41 23.61 11.48
CA ALA A 241 -8.08 22.85 10.42
C ALA A 241 -8.93 23.76 9.52
N TYR A 242 -9.55 24.81 10.07
CA TYR A 242 -10.26 25.81 9.29
C TYR A 242 -9.30 26.64 8.43
N GLU A 243 -8.19 27.11 9.01
CA GLU A 243 -7.15 27.87 8.31
C GLU A 243 -6.52 27.07 7.17
N LYS A 244 -6.30 25.76 7.37
CA LYS A 244 -5.82 24.83 6.34
C LYS A 244 -6.89 24.37 5.36
N GLY A 245 -8.14 24.77 5.54
CA GLY A 245 -9.24 24.40 4.64
C GLY A 245 -9.69 22.94 4.73
N LEU A 246 -9.32 22.21 5.79
CA LEU A 246 -9.76 20.82 6.02
C LEU A 246 -11.27 20.77 6.31
N PHE A 247 -11.78 21.82 6.97
CA PHE A 247 -13.19 22.01 7.24
C PHE A 247 -13.58 23.45 6.89
N LYS A 248 -14.78 23.63 6.33
CA LYS A 248 -15.37 24.95 6.04
C LYS A 248 -16.78 25.01 6.64
N GLY A 249 -17.18 26.17 7.14
CA GLY A 249 -18.49 26.40 7.77
C GLY A 249 -18.39 26.93 9.19
N SER A 250 -19.53 27.31 9.77
CA SER A 250 -19.60 27.94 11.10
C SER A 250 -20.04 27.02 12.24
N THR A 251 -20.29 25.74 11.96
CA THR A 251 -20.66 24.72 12.96
C THR A 251 -19.87 23.45 12.72
N LEU A 252 -18.94 23.11 13.62
CA LEU A 252 -18.06 21.94 13.46
C LEU A 252 -18.74 20.65 13.91
N ASN A 253 -19.62 20.73 14.92
CA ASN A 253 -20.14 19.60 15.68
C ASN A 253 -19.00 18.71 16.21
N GLY A 254 -18.03 19.34 16.87
CA GLY A 254 -16.75 18.71 17.24
C GLY A 254 -16.85 17.53 18.22
N ASN A 255 -17.92 17.47 19.01
CA ASN A 255 -18.18 16.38 19.97
C ASN A 255 -18.97 15.20 19.37
N SER A 256 -19.50 15.33 18.15
CA SER A 256 -20.20 14.23 17.51
C SER A 256 -19.21 13.20 16.92
N PRO A 257 -19.62 11.93 16.76
CA PRO A 257 -18.84 10.93 16.03
C PRO A 257 -18.38 11.44 14.67
N CYS A 258 -17.10 11.21 14.36
CA CYS A 258 -16.57 11.43 13.02
C CYS A 258 -16.88 10.19 12.18
N THR A 259 -17.52 10.38 11.02
CA THR A 259 -17.71 9.27 10.10
C THR A 259 -16.40 8.93 9.39
N ARG A 260 -16.29 7.71 8.88
CA ARG A 260 -15.13 7.25 8.10
C ARG A 260 -14.93 8.12 6.85
N GLY A 261 -16.02 8.54 6.20
CA GLY A 261 -16.01 9.48 5.07
C GLY A 261 -15.50 10.86 5.47
N ASP A 262 -15.98 11.44 6.59
CA ASP A 262 -15.51 12.74 7.08
C ASP A 262 -14.00 12.71 7.39
N ALA A 263 -13.52 11.64 8.03
CA ALA A 263 -12.10 11.48 8.35
C ALA A 263 -11.22 11.43 7.10
N ILE A 264 -11.65 10.70 6.08
CA ILE A 264 -10.96 10.62 4.79
C ILE A 264 -11.03 11.94 4.02
N GLU A 265 -12.16 12.64 4.09
CA GLU A 265 -12.31 13.98 3.49
C GLU A 265 -11.33 14.98 4.12
N PHE A 266 -11.11 14.94 5.43
CA PHE A 266 -10.11 15.79 6.10
C PHE A 266 -8.68 15.49 5.62
N LEU A 267 -8.31 14.21 5.52
CA LEU A 267 -6.97 13.82 5.03
C LEU A 267 -6.79 14.16 3.54
N TRP A 268 -7.81 13.95 2.72
CA TRP A 268 -7.76 14.30 1.30
C TRP A 268 -7.60 15.81 1.09
N LYS A 269 -8.35 16.62 1.83
CA LYS A 269 -8.17 18.09 1.81
C LYS A 269 -6.80 18.51 2.30
N TYR A 270 -6.27 17.82 3.31
CA TYR A 270 -4.91 18.07 3.80
C TYR A 270 -3.86 17.83 2.71
N THR A 271 -4.09 16.87 1.83
CA THR A 271 -3.25 16.65 0.64
C THR A 271 -3.66 17.49 -0.57
N ASN A 272 -4.16 18.70 -0.34
CA ASN A 272 -4.63 19.63 -1.38
C ASN A 272 -5.68 19.04 -2.33
N SER A 273 -6.51 18.12 -1.84
CA SER A 273 -7.57 17.47 -2.62
C SER A 273 -7.08 16.79 -3.89
N TYR A 274 -5.89 16.18 -3.84
CA TYR A 274 -5.26 15.53 -4.99
C TYR A 274 -6.22 14.58 -5.72
N PRO A 275 -6.45 14.75 -7.02
CA PRO A 275 -7.42 13.94 -7.77
C PRO A 275 -6.88 12.54 -8.04
N MET A 276 -7.79 11.57 -8.17
CA MET A 276 -7.45 10.20 -8.49
C MET A 276 -8.55 9.55 -9.32
N ASN A 277 -8.21 8.46 -10.02
CA ASN A 277 -9.18 7.70 -10.81
C ASN A 277 -10.37 7.27 -9.94
N PRO A 278 -11.62 7.31 -10.45
CA PRO A 278 -12.78 6.82 -9.72
C PRO A 278 -12.62 5.37 -9.24
N ALA A 279 -12.96 5.10 -7.99
CA ALA A 279 -13.06 3.75 -7.43
C ALA A 279 -14.52 3.26 -7.49
N ASP A 280 -14.97 2.88 -8.68
CA ASP A 280 -16.38 2.54 -8.95
C ASP A 280 -16.83 1.16 -8.40
N ASN A 281 -15.94 0.42 -7.75
CA ASN A 281 -16.28 -0.86 -7.12
C ASN A 281 -17.09 -0.71 -5.82
N PHE A 282 -17.10 0.47 -5.20
CA PHE A 282 -17.83 0.73 -3.96
C PHE A 282 -19.29 1.16 -4.25
N THR A 283 -20.24 0.26 -3.95
CA THR A 283 -21.66 0.48 -4.23
C THR A 283 -22.30 1.53 -3.31
N ASP A 284 -21.74 1.73 -2.12
CA ASP A 284 -22.16 2.73 -1.13
C ASP A 284 -21.44 4.08 -1.26
N VAL A 285 -20.55 4.21 -2.25
CA VAL A 285 -19.90 5.48 -2.61
C VAL A 285 -20.04 5.76 -4.11
N PRO A 286 -21.29 5.90 -4.62
CA PRO A 286 -21.53 6.20 -6.03
C PRO A 286 -20.89 7.55 -6.41
N ARG A 287 -20.68 7.79 -7.71
CA ARG A 287 -20.07 9.04 -8.22
C ARG A 287 -20.79 10.33 -7.78
N THR A 288 -22.06 10.23 -7.38
CA THR A 288 -22.87 11.34 -6.83
C THR A 288 -22.63 11.60 -5.34
N SER A 289 -21.97 10.68 -4.63
CA SER A 289 -21.62 10.84 -3.22
C SER A 289 -20.62 11.96 -3.04
N LYS A 290 -20.82 12.82 -2.03
CA LYS A 290 -19.85 13.86 -1.65
C LYS A 290 -18.48 13.28 -1.26
N TYR A 291 -18.44 12.02 -0.85
CA TYR A 291 -17.20 11.34 -0.45
C TYR A 291 -16.48 10.67 -1.61
N HIS A 292 -17.07 10.64 -2.82
CA HIS A 292 -16.55 9.84 -3.95
C HIS A 292 -15.09 10.14 -4.29
N SER A 293 -14.73 11.41 -4.45
CA SER A 293 -13.34 11.80 -4.78
C SER A 293 -12.37 11.45 -3.65
N ALA A 294 -12.75 11.73 -2.40
CA ALA A 294 -11.90 11.47 -1.24
C ALA A 294 -11.68 9.96 -1.02
N VAL A 295 -12.72 9.15 -1.17
CA VAL A 295 -12.63 7.68 -1.08
C VAL A 295 -11.82 7.11 -2.24
N SER A 296 -12.01 7.61 -3.46
CA SER A 296 -11.22 7.18 -4.63
C SER A 296 -9.74 7.46 -4.42
N TRP A 297 -9.40 8.66 -3.95
CA TRP A 297 -8.03 9.02 -3.55
C TRP A 297 -7.50 8.05 -2.48
N ALA A 298 -8.22 7.85 -1.39
CA ALA A 298 -7.77 7.01 -0.28
C ALA A 298 -7.56 5.55 -0.69
N TYR A 299 -8.41 5.01 -1.56
CA TYR A 299 -8.33 3.65 -2.07
C TYR A 299 -7.08 3.42 -2.92
N TRP A 300 -6.88 4.27 -3.94
CA TRP A 300 -5.76 4.12 -4.88
C TRP A 300 -4.41 4.46 -4.25
N MET A 301 -4.40 5.43 -3.31
CA MET A 301 -3.20 5.79 -2.55
C MET A 301 -2.88 4.82 -1.42
N ARG A 302 -3.73 3.80 -1.19
CA ARG A 302 -3.61 2.82 -0.10
C ARG A 302 -3.66 3.43 1.31
N ILE A 303 -4.34 4.57 1.44
CA ILE A 303 -4.58 5.21 2.74
C ILE A 303 -5.65 4.43 3.51
N ALA A 304 -6.72 4.04 2.82
CA ALA A 304 -7.81 3.25 3.37
C ALA A 304 -8.28 2.18 2.38
N THR A 305 -8.62 1.01 2.89
CA THR A 305 -9.29 -0.05 2.12
C THR A 305 -10.80 0.00 2.34
N GLY A 306 -11.56 -0.65 1.48
CA GLY A 306 -12.95 -0.99 1.78
C GLY A 306 -13.04 -1.94 2.98
N ILE A 307 -14.22 -1.99 3.60
CA ILE A 307 -14.53 -3.01 4.60
C ILE A 307 -14.89 -4.36 3.95
N THR A 308 -15.35 -4.32 2.70
CA THR A 308 -15.52 -5.46 1.80
C THR A 308 -15.04 -5.07 0.40
N PRO A 309 -15.01 -5.99 -0.58
CA PRO A 309 -14.66 -5.64 -1.96
C PRO A 309 -15.56 -4.58 -2.60
N THR A 310 -16.80 -4.42 -2.11
CA THR A 310 -17.81 -3.53 -2.68
C THR A 310 -18.36 -2.48 -1.73
N MET A 311 -17.91 -2.43 -0.48
CA MET A 311 -18.40 -1.49 0.53
C MET A 311 -17.26 -0.72 1.21
N PHE A 312 -17.43 0.59 1.36
CA PHE A 312 -16.50 1.45 2.09
C PHE A 312 -17.01 1.85 3.49
N GLU A 313 -18.32 1.91 3.67
CA GLU A 313 -19.06 2.44 4.81
C GLU A 313 -18.69 3.88 5.20
N PRO A 314 -18.88 4.86 4.29
CA PRO A 314 -18.49 6.25 4.56
C PRO A 314 -19.24 6.89 5.72
N ASP A 315 -20.46 6.43 6.04
CA ASP A 315 -21.28 6.98 7.11
C ASP A 315 -21.07 6.27 8.47
N SER A 316 -20.27 5.20 8.51
CA SER A 316 -19.91 4.50 9.74
C SER A 316 -19.03 5.37 10.64
N ALA A 317 -19.17 5.24 11.95
CA ALA A 317 -18.31 5.94 12.89
C ALA A 317 -16.88 5.40 12.83
N CYS A 318 -15.90 6.29 12.70
CA CYS A 318 -14.51 5.90 12.58
C CYS A 318 -13.88 5.65 13.95
N THR A 319 -13.15 4.54 14.08
CA THR A 319 -12.50 4.16 15.34
C THR A 319 -11.12 4.79 15.49
N LYS A 320 -10.65 4.86 16.73
CA LYS A 320 -9.32 5.37 17.08
C LYS A 320 -8.20 4.71 16.28
N ALA A 321 -8.25 3.38 16.14
CA ALA A 321 -7.28 2.63 15.34
C ALA A 321 -7.36 2.92 13.84
N GLN A 322 -8.56 3.09 13.29
CA GLN A 322 -8.72 3.42 11.88
C GLN A 322 -8.08 4.77 11.55
N ILE A 323 -8.34 5.80 12.37
CA ILE A 323 -7.79 7.14 12.13
C ILE A 323 -6.26 7.14 12.18
N VAL A 324 -5.64 6.52 13.19
CA VAL A 324 -4.17 6.46 13.26
C VAL A 324 -3.58 5.63 12.14
N THR A 325 -4.29 4.59 11.66
CA THR A 325 -3.86 3.78 10.51
C THR A 325 -3.89 4.58 9.22
N PHE A 326 -4.92 5.40 8.99
CA PHE A 326 -4.96 6.26 7.81
C PHE A 326 -3.83 7.29 7.79
N ILE A 327 -3.55 7.92 8.94
CA ILE A 327 -2.44 8.88 9.07
C ILE A 327 -1.10 8.15 8.87
N TYR A 328 -0.92 6.98 9.48
CA TYR A 328 0.28 6.15 9.31
C TYR A 328 0.53 5.80 7.85
N ASN A 329 -0.50 5.30 7.14
CA ASN A 329 -0.40 4.94 5.73
C ASN A 329 -0.05 6.16 4.86
N LEU A 330 -0.59 7.33 5.19
CA LEU A 330 -0.28 8.57 4.46
C LEU A 330 1.18 8.98 4.65
N GLU A 331 1.67 9.00 5.89
CA GLU A 331 3.07 9.30 6.20
C GLU A 331 4.03 8.33 5.48
N HIS A 332 3.80 7.02 5.59
CA HIS A 332 4.70 5.99 5.07
C HIS A 332 4.48 5.65 3.59
N SER A 333 3.59 6.37 2.91
CA SER A 333 3.43 6.25 1.46
C SER A 333 4.47 7.06 0.67
N HIS A 334 5.24 7.94 1.34
CA HIS A 334 6.10 8.98 0.75
C HIS A 334 5.37 9.95 -0.20
N PHE A 335 4.04 9.92 -0.23
CA PHE A 335 3.24 10.79 -1.09
C PHE A 335 3.39 12.25 -0.72
N MET A 336 3.47 12.58 0.58
CA MET A 336 3.62 13.96 1.03
C MET A 336 4.97 14.56 0.62
N ASP A 337 6.02 13.76 0.57
CA ASP A 337 7.34 14.19 0.10
C ASP A 337 7.30 14.46 -1.41
N TRP A 338 6.71 13.54 -2.17
CA TRP A 338 6.47 13.74 -3.61
C TRP A 338 5.60 14.98 -3.89
N LEU A 339 4.53 15.18 -3.12
CA LEU A 339 3.61 16.30 -3.31
C LEU A 339 4.31 17.65 -3.07
N LYS A 340 5.15 17.75 -2.04
CA LYS A 340 5.97 18.95 -1.79
C LYS A 340 6.92 19.23 -2.96
N MET A 341 7.65 18.20 -3.41
CA MET A 341 8.58 18.34 -4.54
C MET A 341 7.85 18.78 -5.82
N ALA A 342 6.70 18.18 -6.13
CA ALA A 342 5.93 18.50 -7.32
C ALA A 342 5.36 19.93 -7.31
N LEU A 343 4.94 20.43 -6.14
CA LEU A 343 4.43 21.79 -5.99
C LEU A 343 5.56 22.83 -6.07
N GLU A 344 6.71 22.57 -5.44
CA GLU A 344 7.89 23.45 -5.51
C GLU A 344 8.42 23.60 -6.95
N GLN A 345 8.35 22.55 -7.76
CA GLN A 345 8.71 22.61 -9.19
C GLN A 345 7.71 23.38 -10.05
N SER A 346 6.46 23.54 -9.60
CA SER A 346 5.43 24.30 -10.34
C SER A 346 5.49 25.81 -10.12
N GLU A 347 6.24 26.26 -9.10
CA GLU A 347 6.46 27.68 -8.78
C GLU A 347 7.74 28.26 -9.42
N GLN A 348 8.57 27.43 -10.06
CA GLN A 348 9.78 27.82 -10.82
C GLN A 348 9.52 27.90 -12.32
#